data_AF-A0A7C1CDG7-F1
#
_entry.id   AF-A0A7C1CDG7-F1
#
_cell.length_a   1.000
_cell.length_b   1.000
_cell.length_c   1.000
_cell.angle_alpha   90.00
_cell.angle_beta   90.00
_cell.angle_gamma   90.00
#
_symmetry.space_group_name_H-M   'P 1'
#
loop_
_entity.id
_entity.type
_entity.pdbx_description
1 polymer ?
#
loop_
_entity_poly.entity_id
_entity_poly.type
_entity_poly.pdbx_seq_one_letter_code
_entity_poly.pdbx_strand_id
1 'polypeptide(L)'
;MLTSKNFCSVSVLLDWIFMKEIDSAGLSVFREKYTRLAELYGWKGNVYLLSIELWRLHKTLSKLPVDTSFYDESVKEMMSNGSNEKLIINFIKKARDSAESLLKRPGIDNVIGALRGKTFRNINELEKAISELAKEASKEKPRVSVDCLAERGEGKVSILIENPTPLPIEAIITLEGAVPLKSATGLKVSPRSIANWESRVFVHDKRVTARVTYKFPGIGIEGVVTVEAPVREVTGPLPSQLYMNRPIESLAKLPERVKYMRITVTYTVNGWRILGHLGEGGFFQVFLAEREGLKAALKIPKEICLVNGANIRFLTAGEISKKLIEEEVSILKKTKEIRETEHILHLVDFYESDIADVRTAMDTIEIPYIAIQYCPKGSLKDVAEQRVLSIREALIVALQVGKTLEKCYERSVFMKHGDIKPENILIDNEGRVVLTDFQTALRERLTQNIVGFTPHYYHPAPDSRADVYALGRVLFDLVSGLYENDTRNLPDQIRDIVVEARSEDPPTMEIFLEKIEKNLLKIH
;
A
#
# COMPACT_ATOMS: atom_id res chain seq x y z
N MET A 1 4.70 33.48 -36.13
CA MET A 1 4.67 32.75 -34.84
C MET A 1 5.23 33.56 -33.65
N LEU A 2 6.01 34.64 -33.84
CA LEU A 2 6.57 35.44 -32.74
C LEU A 2 5.81 36.78 -32.56
N THR A 3 4.48 36.76 -32.48
CA THR A 3 3.66 37.96 -32.23
C THR A 3 3.20 38.10 -30.78
N SER A 4 3.44 37.10 -29.93
CA SER A 4 3.12 37.16 -28.50
C SER A 4 4.31 37.71 -27.71
N LYS A 5 4.07 38.69 -26.84
CA LYS A 5 5.02 39.25 -25.83
C LYS A 5 5.54 38.22 -24.79
N ASN A 6 5.40 36.92 -25.05
CA ASN A 6 5.69 35.84 -24.12
C ASN A 6 6.90 35.01 -24.59
N PHE A 7 7.84 34.81 -23.65
CA PHE A 7 8.99 33.91 -23.76
C PHE A 7 8.61 32.50 -24.25
N CYS A 8 7.36 32.06 -24.05
CA CYS A 8 6.81 30.79 -24.56
C CYS A 8 6.92 30.57 -26.08
N SER A 9 7.11 31.63 -26.87
CA SER A 9 7.31 31.51 -28.32
C SER A 9 8.75 31.10 -28.71
N VAL A 10 9.69 31.18 -27.76
CA VAL A 10 11.11 30.85 -27.92
C VAL A 10 11.39 29.38 -27.59
N SER A 11 10.69 28.80 -26.61
CA SER A 11 10.85 27.38 -26.23
C SER A 11 10.48 26.44 -27.37
N VAL A 12 9.34 26.69 -28.05
CA VAL A 12 8.90 25.93 -29.23
C VAL A 12 9.91 26.02 -30.38
N LEU A 13 10.53 27.20 -30.55
CA LEU A 13 11.53 27.43 -31.58
C LEU A 13 12.87 26.74 -31.26
N LEU A 14 13.28 26.75 -29.99
CA LEU A 14 14.48 26.06 -29.51
C LEU A 14 14.32 24.54 -29.51
N ASP A 15 13.15 24.02 -29.16
CA ASP A 15 12.83 22.59 -29.30
C ASP A 15 12.92 22.16 -30.78
N TRP A 16 12.39 22.96 -31.70
CA TRP A 16 12.52 22.73 -33.14
C TRP A 16 13.98 22.76 -33.63
N ILE A 17 14.80 23.69 -33.13
CA ILE A 17 16.23 23.83 -33.46
C ILE A 17 17.05 22.65 -32.94
N PHE A 18 16.87 22.28 -31.66
CA PHE A 18 17.62 21.18 -31.05
C PHE A 18 17.15 19.80 -31.51
N MET A 19 15.94 19.67 -32.08
CA MET A 19 15.49 18.44 -32.74
C MET A 19 16.05 18.25 -34.17
N LYS A 20 16.63 19.28 -34.80
CA LYS A 20 16.96 19.28 -36.23
C LYS A 20 18.45 19.13 -36.59
N GLU A 21 19.36 18.89 -35.63
CA GLU A 21 20.82 18.79 -35.87
C GLU A 21 21.34 19.88 -36.84
N ILE A 22 21.01 21.15 -36.55
CA ILE A 22 21.41 22.28 -37.40
C ILE A 22 22.94 22.42 -37.37
N ASP A 23 23.55 22.53 -38.55
CA ASP A 23 24.99 22.72 -38.71
C ASP A 23 25.48 24.10 -38.22
N SER A 24 26.80 24.29 -38.14
CA SER A 24 27.41 25.51 -37.59
C SER A 24 27.03 26.80 -38.36
N ALA A 25 26.76 26.69 -39.66
CA ALA A 25 26.34 27.79 -40.51
C ALA A 25 24.86 28.17 -40.28
N GLY A 26 23.98 27.18 -40.12
CA GLY A 26 22.58 27.42 -39.78
C GLY A 26 22.41 28.07 -38.40
N LEU A 27 23.27 27.71 -37.45
CA LEU A 27 23.28 28.31 -36.10
C LEU A 27 23.69 29.79 -36.12
N SER A 28 24.64 30.19 -36.97
CA SER A 28 25.10 31.60 -37.05
C SER A 28 24.02 32.51 -37.63
N VAL A 29 23.36 32.07 -38.71
CA VAL A 29 22.26 32.80 -39.36
C VAL A 29 21.06 32.94 -38.42
N PHE A 30 20.76 31.90 -37.65
CA PHE A 30 19.70 31.95 -36.65
C PHE A 30 20.01 32.95 -35.54
N ARG A 31 21.23 32.91 -34.98
CA ARG A 31 21.67 33.82 -33.92
C ARG A 31 21.53 35.29 -34.33
N GLU A 32 21.91 35.64 -35.56
CA GLU A 32 21.79 37.00 -36.09
C GLU A 32 20.31 37.43 -36.20
N LYS A 33 19.47 36.60 -36.81
CA LYS A 33 18.04 36.89 -36.99
C LYS A 33 17.29 36.99 -35.65
N TYR A 34 17.61 36.11 -34.70
CA TYR A 34 17.00 36.10 -33.37
C TYR A 34 17.39 37.34 -32.56
N THR A 35 18.67 37.75 -32.61
CA THR A 35 19.14 38.96 -31.94
C THR A 35 18.46 40.21 -32.51
N ARG A 36 18.37 40.35 -33.84
CA ARG A 36 17.63 41.44 -34.48
C ARG A 36 16.16 41.48 -34.09
N LEU A 37 15.51 40.31 -34.01
CA LEU A 37 14.13 40.23 -33.59
C LEU A 37 13.96 40.68 -32.13
N ALA A 38 14.86 40.24 -31.25
CA ALA A 38 14.84 40.64 -29.85
C ALA A 38 15.06 42.16 -29.68
N GLU A 39 15.96 42.76 -30.46
CA GLU A 39 16.15 44.22 -30.49
C GLU A 39 14.86 44.98 -30.87
N LEU A 40 14.08 44.48 -31.83
CA LEU A 40 12.78 45.06 -32.20
C LEU A 40 11.76 45.05 -31.06
N TYR A 41 11.89 44.12 -30.10
CA TYR A 41 11.07 44.07 -28.90
C TYR A 41 11.66 44.84 -27.71
N GLY A 42 12.74 45.61 -27.92
CA GLY A 42 13.38 46.44 -26.90
C GLY A 42 14.51 45.77 -26.11
N TRP A 43 15.03 44.62 -26.57
CA TRP A 43 16.05 43.85 -25.85
C TRP A 43 17.44 44.21 -26.35
N LYS A 44 18.40 44.44 -25.46
CA LYS A 44 19.80 44.76 -25.81
C LYS A 44 20.73 43.64 -25.32
N GLY A 45 21.75 43.27 -26.11
CA GLY A 45 22.75 42.27 -25.74
C GLY A 45 22.57 40.91 -26.44
N ASN A 46 23.26 39.87 -25.96
CA ASN A 46 23.27 38.54 -26.60
C ASN A 46 22.04 37.70 -26.18
N VAL A 47 20.84 38.19 -26.52
CA VAL A 47 19.54 37.63 -26.09
C VAL A 47 19.38 36.16 -26.47
N TYR A 48 20.01 35.74 -27.56
CA TYR A 48 20.10 34.34 -27.98
C TYR A 48 20.73 33.43 -26.91
N LEU A 49 21.85 33.86 -26.32
CA LEU A 49 22.56 33.08 -25.31
C LEU A 49 21.73 32.92 -24.03
N LEU A 50 21.07 34.00 -23.60
CA LEU A 50 20.14 33.98 -22.46
C LEU A 50 18.97 33.02 -22.69
N SER A 51 18.44 33.02 -23.92
CA SER A 51 17.32 32.15 -24.31
C SER A 51 17.70 30.67 -24.27
N ILE A 52 18.92 30.32 -24.70
CA ILE A 52 19.44 28.95 -24.58
C ILE A 52 19.58 28.54 -23.11
N GLU A 53 20.17 29.39 -22.27
CA GLU A 53 20.39 29.05 -20.86
C GLU A 53 19.06 28.90 -20.11
N LEU A 54 18.07 29.75 -20.38
CA LEU A 54 16.71 29.61 -19.84
C LEU A 54 16.03 28.32 -20.31
N TRP A 55 16.12 27.98 -21.60
CA TRP A 55 15.57 26.72 -22.12
C TRP A 55 16.22 25.50 -21.45
N ARG A 56 17.55 25.51 -21.28
CA ARG A 56 18.26 24.45 -20.54
C ARG A 56 17.75 24.34 -19.10
N LEU A 57 17.55 25.47 -18.43
CA LEU A 57 16.97 25.50 -17.08
C LEU A 57 15.55 24.91 -17.07
N HIS A 58 14.67 25.33 -17.97
CA HIS A 58 13.30 24.81 -18.06
C HIS A 58 13.27 23.30 -18.29
N LYS A 59 14.11 22.80 -19.19
CA LYS A 59 14.23 21.36 -19.43
C LYS A 59 14.65 20.61 -18.17
N THR A 60 15.57 21.15 -17.38
CA THR A 60 15.97 20.55 -16.10
C THR A 60 14.86 20.65 -15.06
N LEU A 61 14.25 21.83 -14.88
CA LEU A 61 13.20 22.08 -13.90
C LEU A 61 11.89 21.33 -14.20
N SER A 62 11.61 21.00 -15.46
CA SER A 62 10.41 20.22 -15.85
C SER A 62 10.34 18.83 -15.21
N LYS A 63 11.46 18.34 -14.67
CA LYS A 63 11.55 17.07 -13.92
C LYS A 63 11.29 17.24 -12.43
N LEU A 64 11.12 18.47 -11.97
CA LEU A 64 10.93 18.85 -10.57
C LEU A 64 9.59 19.59 -10.43
N PRO A 65 8.97 19.61 -9.24
CA PRO A 65 7.72 20.33 -9.00
C PRO A 65 7.97 21.85 -8.81
N VAL A 66 8.67 22.48 -9.74
CA VAL A 66 9.06 23.90 -9.68
C VAL A 66 8.38 24.67 -10.81
N ASP A 67 7.79 25.80 -10.49
CA ASP A 67 7.24 26.73 -11.47
C ASP A 67 8.36 27.40 -12.27
N THR A 68 8.40 27.13 -13.57
CA THR A 68 9.41 27.70 -14.48
C THR A 68 9.15 29.18 -14.77
N SER A 69 7.89 29.64 -14.67
CA SER A 69 7.49 31.01 -15.01
C SER A 69 8.16 32.07 -14.11
N PHE A 70 8.47 31.71 -12.86
CA PHE A 70 9.23 32.54 -11.93
C PHE A 70 10.57 32.98 -12.51
N TYR A 71 11.28 32.09 -13.21
CA TYR A 71 12.59 32.39 -13.76
C TYR A 71 12.48 33.30 -14.99
N ASP A 72 11.44 33.12 -15.81
CA ASP A 72 11.15 34.02 -16.93
C ASP A 72 10.85 35.44 -16.44
N GLU A 73 10.03 35.58 -15.41
CA GLU A 73 9.70 36.87 -14.79
C GLU A 73 10.91 37.52 -14.14
N SER A 74 11.70 36.76 -13.37
CA SER A 74 12.92 37.24 -12.73
C SER A 74 13.94 37.74 -13.75
N VAL A 75 14.13 37.02 -14.86
CA VAL A 75 15.06 37.42 -15.92
C VAL A 75 14.56 38.69 -16.62
N LYS A 76 13.25 38.79 -16.93
CA LYS A 76 12.66 40.02 -17.49
C LYS A 76 12.86 41.23 -16.57
N GLU A 77 12.67 41.05 -15.26
CA GLU A 77 12.86 42.10 -14.27
C GLU A 77 14.34 42.53 -14.19
N MET A 78 15.27 41.57 -14.11
CA MET A 78 16.70 41.85 -14.10
C MET A 78 17.15 42.64 -15.35
N MET A 79 16.63 42.30 -16.52
CA MET A 79 16.90 43.03 -17.76
C MET A 79 16.31 44.44 -17.74
N SER A 80 15.07 44.60 -17.24
CA SER A 80 14.40 45.91 -17.12
C SER A 80 15.14 46.84 -16.15
N ASN A 81 15.76 46.28 -15.11
CA ASN A 81 16.57 46.99 -14.12
C ASN A 81 18.02 47.25 -14.59
N GLY A 82 18.37 46.91 -15.83
CA GLY A 82 19.69 47.18 -16.40
C GLY A 82 20.81 46.24 -15.92
N SER A 83 20.46 45.05 -15.39
CA SER A 83 21.47 44.04 -15.01
C SER A 83 22.28 43.60 -16.22
N ASN A 84 23.59 43.44 -16.04
CA ASN A 84 24.44 42.97 -17.13
C ASN A 84 24.21 41.47 -17.44
N GLU A 85 24.52 41.06 -18.67
CA GLU A 85 24.31 39.70 -19.17
C GLU A 85 24.98 38.63 -18.29
N LYS A 86 26.18 38.89 -17.78
CA LYS A 86 26.93 37.95 -16.94
C LYS A 86 26.18 37.62 -15.65
N LEU A 87 25.56 38.60 -15.00
CA LEU A 87 24.79 38.40 -13.78
C LEU A 87 23.53 37.55 -14.02
N ILE A 88 22.82 37.80 -15.12
CA ILE A 88 21.62 37.04 -15.50
C ILE A 88 21.99 35.58 -15.81
N ILE A 89 23.05 35.36 -16.60
CA ILE A 89 23.54 34.01 -16.90
C ILE A 89 23.93 33.29 -15.61
N ASN A 90 24.61 33.97 -14.69
CA ASN A 90 25.01 33.37 -13.42
C ASN A 90 23.80 32.97 -12.55
N PHE A 91 22.75 33.80 -12.53
CA PHE A 91 21.49 33.48 -11.86
C PHE A 91 20.83 32.21 -12.41
N ILE A 92 20.70 32.12 -13.75
CA ILE A 92 20.12 30.94 -14.43
C ILE A 92 20.98 29.69 -14.17
N LYS A 93 22.30 29.80 -14.33
CA LYS A 93 23.23 28.69 -14.10
C LYS A 93 23.17 28.18 -12.67
N LYS A 94 23.17 29.06 -11.68
CA LYS A 94 23.07 28.68 -10.27
C LYS A 94 21.80 27.87 -10.00
N ALA A 95 20.65 28.30 -10.54
CA ALA A 95 19.40 27.55 -10.41
C ALA A 95 19.45 26.19 -11.10
N ARG A 96 20.05 26.13 -12.31
CA ARG A 96 20.20 24.87 -13.05
C ARG A 96 21.12 23.90 -12.32
N ASP A 97 22.26 24.38 -11.84
CA ASP A 97 23.26 23.57 -11.13
C ASP A 97 22.66 23.00 -9.83
N SER A 98 21.87 23.77 -9.09
CA SER A 98 21.07 23.27 -7.96
C SER A 98 20.08 22.19 -8.38
N ALA A 99 19.32 22.41 -9.45
CA ALA A 99 18.35 21.43 -9.95
C ALA A 99 19.02 20.13 -10.43
N GLU A 100 20.14 20.22 -11.15
CA GLU A 100 20.93 19.07 -11.59
C GLU A 100 21.55 18.32 -10.40
N SER A 101 22.02 19.04 -9.39
CA SER A 101 22.54 18.45 -8.15
C SER A 101 21.46 17.65 -7.42
N LEU A 102 20.24 18.19 -7.32
CA LEU A 102 19.09 17.48 -6.75
C LEU A 102 18.73 16.21 -7.53
N LEU A 103 18.61 16.32 -8.86
CA LEU A 103 18.25 15.19 -9.73
C LEU A 103 19.29 14.06 -9.71
N LYS A 104 20.55 14.34 -9.34
CA LYS A 104 21.60 13.33 -9.16
C LYS A 104 21.51 12.58 -7.82
N ARG A 105 20.69 13.03 -6.87
CA ARG A 105 20.60 12.37 -5.55
C ARG A 105 19.88 11.02 -5.69
N PRO A 106 20.50 9.91 -5.22
CA PRO A 106 19.86 8.59 -5.28
C PRO A 106 18.55 8.59 -4.49
N GLY A 107 17.44 8.25 -5.13
CA GLY A 107 16.12 8.19 -4.48
C GLY A 107 15.36 9.52 -4.40
N ILE A 108 15.81 10.56 -5.12
CA ILE A 108 15.13 11.86 -5.16
C ILE A 108 13.68 11.77 -5.67
N ASP A 109 13.38 10.83 -6.57
CA ASP A 109 12.03 10.64 -7.09
C ASP A 109 11.01 10.32 -6.00
N ASN A 110 11.42 9.57 -4.97
CA ASN A 110 10.58 9.24 -3.81
C ASN A 110 10.35 10.47 -2.92
N VAL A 111 11.39 11.31 -2.77
CA VAL A 111 11.30 12.57 -2.01
C VAL A 111 10.35 13.54 -2.71
N ILE A 112 10.45 13.64 -4.03
CA ILE A 112 9.52 14.43 -4.85
C ILE A 112 8.11 13.84 -4.78
N GLY A 113 7.98 12.51 -4.79
CA GLY A 113 6.72 11.78 -4.61
C GLY A 113 6.01 12.14 -3.30
N ALA A 114 6.75 12.18 -2.19
CA ALA A 114 6.21 12.58 -0.88
C ALA A 114 5.76 14.05 -0.81
N LEU A 115 6.25 14.91 -1.71
CA LEU A 115 5.87 16.33 -1.80
C LEU A 115 4.74 16.59 -2.83
N ARG A 116 4.12 15.53 -3.39
CA ARG A 116 3.09 15.64 -4.44
C ARG A 116 1.94 16.57 -4.04
N GLY A 117 1.39 17.25 -5.05
CA GLY A 117 0.31 18.23 -4.90
C GLY A 117 0.79 19.65 -4.60
N LYS A 118 2.08 19.86 -4.35
CA LYS A 118 2.70 21.18 -4.15
C LYS A 118 3.54 21.55 -5.37
N THR A 119 3.37 22.77 -5.87
CA THR A 119 4.27 23.39 -6.84
C THR A 119 5.04 24.49 -6.12
N PHE A 120 6.37 24.46 -6.20
CA PHE A 120 7.24 25.43 -5.56
C PHE A 120 7.56 26.58 -6.51
N ARG A 121 7.63 27.81 -6.01
CA ARG A 121 7.88 28.98 -6.85
C ARG A 121 9.27 28.94 -7.49
N ASN A 122 10.27 28.41 -6.78
CA ASN A 122 11.64 28.33 -7.25
C ASN A 122 12.40 27.16 -6.59
N ILE A 123 13.62 26.90 -7.07
CA ILE A 123 14.46 25.79 -6.58
C ILE A 123 14.80 25.89 -5.10
N ASN A 124 14.96 27.10 -4.55
CA ASN A 124 15.32 27.29 -3.15
C ASN A 124 14.16 26.92 -2.21
N GLU A 125 12.92 27.21 -2.61
CA GLU A 125 11.73 26.79 -1.87
C GLU A 125 11.58 25.26 -1.86
N LEU A 126 11.85 24.60 -2.99
CA LEU A 126 11.88 23.14 -3.05
C LEU A 126 12.98 22.57 -2.14
N GLU A 127 14.20 23.11 -2.19
CA GLU A 127 15.30 22.68 -1.30
C GLU A 127 14.96 22.86 0.18
N LYS A 128 14.27 23.95 0.53
CA LYS A 128 13.78 24.20 1.89
C LYS A 128 12.75 23.16 2.31
N ALA A 129 11.78 22.85 1.46
CA ALA A 129 10.77 21.83 1.75
C ALA A 129 11.38 20.44 1.91
N ILE A 130 12.37 20.09 1.09
CA ILE A 130 13.15 18.84 1.25
C ILE A 130 13.88 18.84 2.60
N SER A 131 14.47 19.97 3.01
CA SER A 131 15.13 20.11 4.31
C SER A 131 14.16 19.96 5.50
N GLU A 132 12.94 20.48 5.38
CA GLU A 132 11.90 20.34 6.39
C GLU A 132 11.42 18.89 6.50
N LEU A 133 11.14 18.23 5.37
CA LEU A 133 10.78 16.82 5.33
C LEU A 133 11.90 15.94 5.92
N ALA A 134 13.16 16.27 5.65
CA ALA A 134 14.31 15.60 6.24
C ALA A 134 14.32 15.75 7.77
N LYS A 135 14.06 16.96 8.29
CA LYS A 135 13.95 17.18 9.74
C LYS A 135 12.81 16.39 10.36
N GLU A 136 11.67 16.27 9.69
CA GLU A 136 10.55 15.47 10.17
C GLU A 136 10.90 13.98 10.19
N ALA A 137 11.41 13.44 9.09
CA ALA A 137 11.84 12.05 9.00
C ALA A 137 12.94 11.70 10.02
N SER A 138 13.81 12.65 10.38
CA SER A 138 14.84 12.43 11.41
C SER A 138 14.28 12.18 12.82
N LYS A 139 13.05 12.65 13.10
CA LYS A 139 12.40 12.50 14.40
C LYS A 139 11.71 11.14 14.54
N GLU A 140 11.27 10.57 13.42
CA GLU A 140 10.50 9.32 13.39
C GLU A 140 11.38 8.15 12.96
N LYS A 141 11.91 7.43 13.94
CA LYS A 141 12.71 6.22 13.68
C LYS A 141 11.80 5.05 13.29
N PRO A 142 12.26 4.15 12.41
CA PRO A 142 11.53 2.91 12.16
C PRO A 142 11.41 2.11 13.46
N ARG A 143 10.26 1.48 13.65
CA ARG A 143 10.05 0.57 14.79
C ARG A 143 10.48 -0.81 14.36
N VAL A 144 11.27 -1.46 15.20
CA VAL A 144 11.81 -2.78 14.93
C VAL A 144 11.30 -3.72 16.02
N SER A 145 10.76 -4.86 15.61
CA SER A 145 10.48 -5.97 16.52
C SER A 145 11.19 -7.23 16.03
N VAL A 146 11.64 -8.03 16.98
CA VAL A 146 12.43 -9.22 16.74
C VAL A 146 11.75 -10.37 17.45
N ASP A 147 11.47 -11.44 16.72
CA ASP A 147 11.05 -12.71 17.29
C ASP A 147 12.08 -13.78 16.92
N CYS A 148 12.54 -14.53 17.91
CA CYS A 148 13.55 -15.56 17.71
C CYS A 148 13.12 -16.84 18.45
N LEU A 149 12.89 -17.89 17.68
CA LEU A 149 12.47 -19.20 18.14
C LEU A 149 13.56 -20.22 17.82
N ALA A 150 13.99 -21.01 18.80
CA ALA A 150 15.01 -22.04 18.57
C ALA A 150 14.74 -23.34 19.33
N GLU A 151 15.14 -24.45 18.73
CA GLU A 151 15.15 -25.79 19.31
C GLU A 151 16.57 -26.38 19.12
N ARG A 152 17.21 -26.79 20.23
CA ARG A 152 18.55 -27.41 20.21
C ARG A 152 19.61 -26.60 19.43
N GLY A 153 19.54 -25.28 19.49
CA GLY A 153 20.50 -24.37 18.83
C GLY A 153 20.19 -24.04 17.36
N GLU A 154 19.21 -24.69 16.73
CA GLU A 154 18.69 -24.28 15.43
C GLU A 154 17.38 -23.53 15.58
N GLY A 155 17.22 -22.43 14.83
CA GLY A 155 16.07 -21.58 14.99
C GLY A 155 15.66 -20.81 13.75
N LYS A 156 14.64 -19.98 13.94
CA LYS A 156 14.17 -18.98 12.99
C LYS A 156 14.12 -17.64 13.69
N VAL A 157 14.65 -16.62 13.04
CA VAL A 157 14.48 -15.22 13.44
C VAL A 157 13.58 -14.53 12.42
N SER A 158 12.64 -13.75 12.92
CA SER A 158 11.79 -12.86 12.14
C SER A 158 11.96 -11.45 12.69
N ILE A 159 12.22 -10.50 11.80
CA ILE A 159 12.42 -9.08 12.12
C ILE A 159 11.42 -8.28 11.33
N LEU A 160 10.52 -7.61 12.05
CA LEU A 160 9.54 -6.72 11.48
C LEU A 160 10.06 -5.29 11.60
N ILE A 161 10.04 -4.58 10.48
CA ILE A 161 10.43 -3.17 10.40
C ILE A 161 9.21 -2.39 9.94
N GLU A 162 8.64 -1.61 10.85
CA GLU A 162 7.57 -0.67 10.56
C GLU A 162 8.20 0.69 10.24
N ASN A 163 7.87 1.22 9.06
CA ASN A 163 8.30 2.54 8.63
C ASN A 163 7.15 3.55 8.83
N PRO A 164 7.20 4.41 9.87
CA PRO A 164 6.14 5.40 10.12
C PRO A 164 6.15 6.55 9.12
N THR A 165 7.25 6.73 8.39
CA THR A 165 7.48 7.91 7.56
C THR A 165 6.80 7.80 6.19
N PRO A 166 6.54 8.95 5.52
CA PRO A 166 6.06 8.98 4.14
C PRO A 166 7.17 8.70 3.10
N LEU A 167 8.40 8.37 3.53
CA LEU A 167 9.53 8.08 2.65
C LEU A 167 9.93 6.61 2.76
N PRO A 168 10.35 5.96 1.67
CA PRO A 168 10.87 4.60 1.75
C PRO A 168 12.20 4.58 2.50
N ILE A 169 12.45 3.49 3.23
CA ILE A 169 13.75 3.24 3.89
C ILE A 169 14.45 2.02 3.29
N GLU A 170 15.77 2.10 3.24
CA GLU A 170 16.64 0.94 2.97
C GLU A 170 17.27 0.50 4.28
N ALA A 171 17.07 -0.77 4.64
CA ALA A 171 17.53 -1.36 5.90
C ALA A 171 18.56 -2.47 5.67
N ILE A 172 19.57 -2.50 6.53
CA ILE A 172 20.58 -3.55 6.64
C ILE A 172 20.48 -4.12 8.05
N ILE A 173 20.39 -5.44 8.15
CA ILE A 173 20.24 -6.13 9.43
C ILE A 173 21.50 -6.92 9.71
N THR A 174 22.04 -6.71 10.91
CA THR A 174 23.10 -7.55 11.49
C THR A 174 22.61 -8.15 12.79
N LEU A 175 22.97 -9.41 13.05
CA LEU A 175 22.60 -10.13 14.24
C LEU A 175 23.83 -10.43 15.10
N GLU A 176 23.66 -10.28 16.41
CA GLU A 176 24.55 -10.82 17.43
C GLU A 176 23.75 -11.85 18.25
N GLY A 177 24.41 -12.91 18.73
CA GLY A 177 23.74 -14.02 19.44
C GLY A 177 23.19 -15.13 18.52
N ALA A 178 23.12 -14.87 17.21
CA ALA A 178 22.71 -15.85 16.21
C ALA A 178 23.38 -15.61 14.84
N VAL A 179 23.63 -16.69 14.10
CA VAL A 179 24.19 -16.67 12.74
C VAL A 179 23.08 -16.99 11.73
N PRO A 180 22.65 -16.04 10.89
CA PRO A 180 21.61 -16.29 9.90
C PRO A 180 22.14 -16.97 8.64
N LEU A 181 21.35 -17.89 8.08
CA LEU A 181 21.61 -18.54 6.79
C LEU A 181 21.43 -17.60 5.59
N LYS A 182 20.52 -16.63 5.71
CA LYS A 182 20.27 -15.58 4.71
C LYS A 182 20.80 -14.26 5.27
N SER A 183 21.55 -13.48 4.50
CA SER A 183 21.90 -12.10 4.90
C SER A 183 20.75 -11.14 4.56
N ALA A 184 20.45 -10.19 5.45
CA ALA A 184 19.55 -9.07 5.15
C ALA A 184 20.35 -7.82 4.79
N THR A 185 20.64 -7.65 3.50
CA THR A 185 21.27 -6.45 2.96
C THR A 185 20.31 -5.76 2.00
N GLY A 186 20.15 -4.44 2.15
CA GLY A 186 19.34 -3.62 1.23
C GLY A 186 17.85 -3.94 1.24
N LEU A 187 17.29 -4.36 2.38
CA LEU A 187 15.85 -4.56 2.54
C LEU A 187 15.14 -3.22 2.33
N LYS A 188 14.28 -3.12 1.31
CA LYS A 188 13.51 -1.91 1.02
C LYS A 188 12.15 -1.99 1.70
N VAL A 189 11.83 -0.98 2.50
CA VAL A 189 10.53 -0.86 3.18
C VAL A 189 9.81 0.35 2.59
N SER A 190 8.61 0.11 2.07
CA SER A 190 7.79 1.14 1.44
C SER A 190 7.33 2.20 2.47
N PRO A 191 6.92 3.39 2.03
CA PRO A 191 6.30 4.38 2.90
C PRO A 191 5.12 3.80 3.68
N ARG A 192 5.00 4.12 4.98
CA ARG A 192 3.88 3.72 5.85
C ARG A 192 3.54 2.22 5.76
N SER A 193 4.56 1.37 5.74
CA SER A 193 4.41 -0.08 5.59
C SER A 193 5.22 -0.86 6.61
N ILE A 194 4.90 -2.13 6.75
CA ILE A 194 5.66 -3.10 7.55
C ILE A 194 6.34 -4.07 6.59
N ALA A 195 7.65 -4.25 6.73
CA ALA A 195 8.39 -5.31 6.05
C ALA A 195 8.82 -6.37 7.06
N ASN A 196 8.70 -7.64 6.66
CA ASN A 196 9.21 -8.77 7.44
C ASN A 196 10.45 -9.34 6.76
N TRP A 197 11.55 -9.42 7.50
CA TRP A 197 12.70 -10.20 7.10
C TRP A 197 12.81 -11.43 7.99
N GLU A 198 12.98 -12.59 7.36
CA GLU A 198 13.11 -13.85 8.07
C GLU A 198 14.33 -14.64 7.58
N SER A 199 14.98 -15.33 8.51
CA SER A 199 16.04 -16.29 8.21
C SER A 199 16.01 -17.45 9.20
N ARG A 200 16.39 -18.63 8.73
CA ARG A 200 16.89 -19.68 9.62
C ARG A 200 18.20 -19.20 10.24
N VAL A 201 18.42 -19.56 11.50
CA VAL A 201 19.59 -19.14 12.27
C VAL A 201 20.16 -20.31 13.06
N PHE A 202 21.47 -20.29 13.28
CA PHE A 202 22.11 -21.04 14.36
C PHE A 202 22.26 -20.10 15.56
N VAL A 203 21.62 -20.45 16.66
CA VAL A 203 21.62 -19.66 17.89
C VAL A 203 22.73 -20.15 18.80
N HIS A 204 23.55 -19.23 19.28
CA HIS A 204 24.65 -19.52 20.20
C HIS A 204 24.51 -18.81 21.54
N ASP A 205 23.60 -17.83 21.64
CA ASP A 205 23.28 -17.12 22.89
C ASP A 205 21.78 -17.17 23.18
N LYS A 206 21.38 -17.00 24.45
CA LYS A 206 19.96 -17.02 24.86
C LYS A 206 19.21 -15.75 24.50
N ARG A 207 19.90 -14.75 23.94
CA ARG A 207 19.32 -13.50 23.44
C ARG A 207 19.91 -13.19 22.09
N VAL A 208 19.10 -12.62 21.20
CA VAL A 208 19.53 -12.14 19.89
C VAL A 208 19.36 -10.64 19.85
N THR A 209 20.44 -9.96 19.51
CA THR A 209 20.45 -8.52 19.27
C THR A 209 20.39 -8.29 17.77
N ALA A 210 19.28 -7.73 17.29
CA ALA A 210 19.18 -7.24 15.93
C ALA A 210 19.56 -5.78 15.89
N ARG A 211 20.57 -5.47 15.08
CA ARG A 211 20.96 -4.10 14.75
C ARG A 211 20.51 -3.81 13.33
N VAL A 212 19.57 -2.88 13.21
CA VAL A 212 18.98 -2.44 11.95
C VAL A 212 19.52 -1.05 11.62
N THR A 213 20.42 -0.98 10.65
CA THR A 213 20.90 0.28 10.08
C THR A 213 19.96 0.66 8.94
N TYR A 214 19.32 1.82 9.02
CA TYR A 214 18.39 2.31 8.00
C TYR A 214 18.88 3.61 7.38
N LYS A 215 18.50 3.84 6.13
CA LYS A 215 18.76 5.07 5.39
C LYS A 215 17.49 5.53 4.67
N PHE A 216 17.31 6.84 4.60
CA PHE A 216 16.35 7.50 3.73
C PHE A 216 17.05 7.96 2.45
N PRO A 217 16.87 7.26 1.31
CA PRO A 217 17.38 7.71 0.03
C PRO A 217 16.86 9.12 -0.31
N GLY A 218 17.69 9.93 -0.97
CA GLY A 218 17.34 11.26 -1.46
C GLY A 218 17.55 12.40 -0.46
N ILE A 219 17.44 12.13 0.84
CA ILE A 219 17.65 13.12 1.92
C ILE A 219 18.88 12.85 2.79
N GLY A 220 19.55 11.71 2.60
CA GLY A 220 20.87 11.45 3.21
C GLY A 220 20.85 11.25 4.71
N ILE A 221 19.67 10.94 5.29
CA ILE A 221 19.53 10.60 6.70
C ILE A 221 19.75 9.12 6.87
N GLU A 222 20.54 8.76 7.88
CA GLU A 222 20.72 7.38 8.32
C GLU A 222 20.62 7.27 9.83
N GLY A 223 20.31 6.09 10.31
CA GLY A 223 20.23 5.81 11.73
C GLY A 223 20.34 4.32 12.01
N VAL A 224 20.38 4.00 13.31
CA VAL A 224 20.46 2.63 13.78
C VAL A 224 19.39 2.42 14.85
N VAL A 225 18.67 1.31 14.75
CA VAL A 225 17.81 0.79 15.81
C VAL A 225 18.37 -0.55 16.24
N THR A 226 18.59 -0.70 17.53
CA THR A 226 19.06 -1.95 18.12
C THR A 226 17.95 -2.48 19.01
N VAL A 227 17.58 -3.74 18.79
CA VAL A 227 16.56 -4.43 19.58
C VAL A 227 17.13 -5.76 20.02
N GLU A 228 17.11 -5.97 21.33
CA GLU A 228 17.48 -7.25 21.93
C GLU A 228 16.20 -8.01 22.28
N ALA A 229 16.11 -9.25 21.82
CA ALA A 229 15.01 -10.14 22.13
C ALA A 229 15.53 -11.46 22.73
N PRO A 230 14.85 -12.02 23.74
CA PRO A 230 15.18 -13.35 24.23
C PRO A 230 14.92 -14.39 23.14
N VAL A 231 15.79 -15.39 23.07
CA VAL A 231 15.53 -16.60 22.29
C VAL A 231 14.54 -17.43 23.07
N ARG A 232 13.35 -17.62 22.51
CA ARG A 232 12.36 -18.50 23.12
C ARG A 232 12.74 -19.92 22.74
N GLU A 233 13.22 -20.67 23.72
CA GLU A 233 13.34 -22.12 23.57
C GLU A 233 11.95 -22.67 23.33
N VAL A 234 11.83 -23.44 22.26
CA VAL A 234 10.61 -24.15 21.94
C VAL A 234 10.51 -25.35 22.88
N THR A 235 10.20 -25.11 24.17
CA THR A 235 9.63 -26.15 25.02
C THR A 235 8.16 -26.30 24.63
N GLY A 236 7.91 -27.07 23.58
CA GLY A 236 6.58 -27.49 23.09
C GLY A 236 5.48 -26.41 23.19
N PRO A 237 5.26 -25.58 22.16
CA PRO A 237 4.23 -24.55 22.20
C PRO A 237 2.83 -25.17 22.18
N LEU A 238 1.86 -24.44 22.76
CA LEU A 238 0.45 -24.66 22.46
C LEU A 238 0.28 -24.67 20.92
N PRO A 239 -0.54 -25.57 20.35
CA PRO A 239 -0.62 -25.75 18.91
C PRO A 239 -0.91 -24.44 18.16
N SER A 240 -1.73 -23.56 18.74
CA SER A 240 -2.10 -22.30 18.11
C SER A 240 -0.93 -21.39 17.75
N GLN A 241 0.04 -21.22 18.65
CA GLN A 241 1.18 -20.33 18.39
C GLN A 241 2.08 -20.85 17.26
N LEU A 242 2.09 -22.16 16.99
CA LEU A 242 2.83 -22.72 15.85
C LEU A 242 2.24 -22.30 14.51
N TYR A 243 0.94 -22.02 14.46
CA TYR A 243 0.24 -21.81 13.20
C TYR A 243 -0.15 -20.35 12.98
N MET A 244 -0.23 -19.53 14.03
CA MET A 244 -0.48 -18.09 13.87
C MET A 244 0.59 -17.42 13.02
N ASN A 245 0.15 -16.58 12.08
CA ASN A 245 0.95 -15.84 11.11
C ASN A 245 1.84 -16.69 10.19
N ARG A 246 1.76 -18.02 10.28
CA ARG A 246 2.50 -18.89 9.38
C ARG A 246 1.74 -19.06 8.07
N PRO A 247 2.43 -18.97 6.93
CA PRO A 247 1.85 -19.35 5.66
C PRO A 247 1.39 -20.80 5.65
N ILE A 248 0.27 -21.06 4.98
CA ILE A 248 -0.12 -22.41 4.61
C ILE A 248 0.61 -22.74 3.31
N GLU A 249 1.52 -23.72 3.33
CA GLU A 249 2.49 -23.94 2.25
C GLU A 249 1.85 -24.15 0.87
N SER A 250 0.73 -24.87 0.80
CA SER A 250 0.01 -25.07 -0.47
C SER A 250 -0.60 -23.77 -1.00
N LEU A 251 -1.07 -22.88 -0.11
CA LEU A 251 -1.58 -21.57 -0.47
C LEU A 251 -0.42 -20.64 -0.86
N ALA A 252 0.76 -20.80 -0.23
CA ALA A 252 1.98 -20.10 -0.59
C ALA A 252 2.44 -20.40 -2.04
N LYS A 253 2.11 -21.58 -2.56
CA LYS A 253 2.44 -22.00 -3.94
C LYS A 253 1.42 -21.56 -4.99
N LEU A 254 0.28 -20.99 -4.59
CA LEU A 254 -0.70 -20.49 -5.56
C LEU A 254 -0.10 -19.33 -6.37
N PRO A 255 -0.27 -19.31 -7.69
CA PRO A 255 0.11 -18.15 -8.49
C PRO A 255 -0.76 -16.94 -8.11
N GLU A 256 -0.33 -15.74 -8.51
CA GLU A 256 -1.23 -14.58 -8.49
C GLU A 256 -2.45 -14.92 -9.38
N ARG A 257 -3.61 -15.06 -8.76
CA ARG A 257 -4.80 -15.67 -9.39
C ARG A 257 -5.98 -14.73 -9.55
N VAL A 258 -5.90 -13.52 -8.99
CA VAL A 258 -7.06 -12.63 -9.09
C VAL A 258 -7.25 -12.14 -10.52
N LYS A 259 -8.27 -12.68 -11.16
CA LYS A 259 -8.80 -12.18 -12.43
C LYS A 259 -9.48 -10.86 -12.13
N TYR A 260 -8.74 -9.77 -12.31
CA TYR A 260 -9.37 -8.45 -12.40
C TYR A 260 -9.72 -8.15 -13.86
N MET A 261 -10.87 -7.52 -14.06
CA MET A 261 -11.23 -6.99 -15.36
C MET A 261 -10.41 -5.72 -15.60
N ARG A 262 -9.53 -5.73 -16.60
CA ARG A 262 -8.84 -4.50 -17.02
C ARG A 262 -9.85 -3.47 -17.49
N ILE A 263 -9.66 -2.25 -17.05
CA ILE A 263 -10.53 -1.12 -17.40
C ILE A 263 -9.98 -0.37 -18.61
N THR A 264 -10.87 0.13 -19.45
CA THR A 264 -10.51 0.79 -20.72
C THR A 264 -9.86 2.16 -20.48
N VAL A 265 -10.37 2.88 -19.46
CA VAL A 265 -9.89 4.20 -19.07
C VAL A 265 -9.28 4.10 -17.69
N THR A 266 -8.01 4.50 -17.57
CA THR A 266 -7.32 4.54 -16.29
C THR A 266 -7.69 5.80 -15.54
N TYR A 267 -8.23 5.64 -14.33
CA TYR A 267 -8.51 6.73 -13.40
C TYR A 267 -7.45 6.77 -12.29
N THR A 268 -7.20 7.96 -11.76
CA THR A 268 -6.34 8.15 -10.60
C THR A 268 -7.16 8.75 -9.46
N VAL A 269 -7.17 8.08 -8.31
CA VAL A 269 -7.89 8.49 -7.09
C VAL A 269 -6.85 8.75 -6.00
N ASN A 270 -6.63 10.00 -5.61
CA ASN A 270 -5.56 10.39 -4.66
C ASN A 270 -4.17 9.74 -4.96
N GLY A 271 -3.77 9.75 -6.22
CA GLY A 271 -2.53 9.12 -6.69
C GLY A 271 -2.58 7.60 -6.88
N TRP A 272 -3.64 6.91 -6.45
CA TRP A 272 -3.89 5.50 -6.77
C TRP A 272 -4.37 5.36 -8.19
N ARG A 273 -3.52 4.80 -9.05
CA ARG A 273 -3.87 4.49 -10.43
C ARG A 273 -4.66 3.19 -10.47
N ILE A 274 -5.93 3.24 -10.87
CA ILE A 274 -6.77 2.06 -10.98
C ILE A 274 -6.30 1.20 -12.15
N LEU A 275 -5.93 -0.05 -11.87
CA LEU A 275 -5.46 -1.04 -12.85
C LEU A 275 -6.61 -1.90 -13.39
N GLY A 276 -7.61 -2.20 -12.55
CA GLY A 276 -8.80 -2.94 -12.98
C GLY A 276 -9.77 -3.27 -11.85
N HIS A 277 -10.93 -3.78 -12.22
CA HIS A 277 -12.02 -4.13 -11.31
C HIS A 277 -11.81 -5.54 -10.76
N LEU A 278 -11.69 -5.66 -9.44
CA LEU A 278 -11.53 -6.94 -8.73
C LEU A 278 -12.87 -7.62 -8.51
N GLY A 279 -13.92 -6.83 -8.30
CA GLY A 279 -15.25 -7.34 -8.07
C GLY A 279 -16.12 -6.37 -7.32
N GLU A 280 -17.32 -6.84 -7.00
CA GLU A 280 -18.35 -6.08 -6.33
C GLU A 280 -18.56 -6.68 -4.93
N GLY A 281 -18.30 -5.90 -3.87
CA GLY A 281 -18.52 -6.29 -2.46
C GLY A 281 -19.96 -6.04 -2.03
N GLY A 282 -20.27 -5.90 -0.74
CA GLY A 282 -21.62 -5.53 -0.28
C GLY A 282 -22.04 -4.11 -0.71
N PHE A 283 -21.30 -3.10 -0.24
CA PHE A 283 -21.56 -1.68 -0.52
C PHE A 283 -20.54 -1.02 -1.46
N PHE A 284 -19.47 -1.73 -1.81
CA PHE A 284 -18.34 -1.16 -2.54
C PHE A 284 -18.09 -1.87 -3.88
N GLN A 285 -17.72 -1.11 -4.89
CA GLN A 285 -16.90 -1.60 -6.00
C GLN A 285 -15.45 -1.69 -5.52
N VAL A 286 -14.77 -2.79 -5.84
CA VAL A 286 -13.39 -3.04 -5.41
C VAL A 286 -12.50 -3.08 -6.63
N PHE A 287 -11.42 -2.30 -6.60
CA PHE A 287 -10.48 -2.18 -7.70
C PHE A 287 -9.06 -2.52 -7.27
N LEU A 288 -8.29 -3.13 -8.15
CA LEU A 288 -6.85 -3.18 -8.01
C LEU A 288 -6.31 -1.81 -8.40
N ALA A 289 -5.55 -1.19 -7.51
CA ALA A 289 -4.88 0.07 -7.78
C ALA A 289 -3.40 0.01 -7.38
N GLU A 290 -2.62 0.93 -7.95
CA GLU A 290 -1.19 1.03 -7.68
C GLU A 290 -0.79 2.48 -7.44
N ARG A 291 0.03 2.71 -6.41
CA ARG A 291 0.67 4.00 -6.14
C ARG A 291 2.12 3.75 -5.76
N GLU A 292 3.04 4.25 -6.58
CA GLU A 292 4.49 4.16 -6.32
C GLU A 292 4.99 2.72 -6.10
N GLY A 293 4.46 1.77 -6.89
CA GLY A 293 4.79 0.34 -6.79
C GLY A 293 4.05 -0.43 -5.69
N LEU A 294 3.36 0.26 -4.77
CA LEU A 294 2.46 -0.37 -3.80
C LEU A 294 1.13 -0.71 -4.49
N LYS A 295 0.71 -1.98 -4.42
CA LYS A 295 -0.61 -2.42 -4.86
C LYS A 295 -1.59 -2.38 -3.69
N ALA A 296 -2.82 -1.93 -3.95
CA ALA A 296 -3.91 -1.90 -2.97
C ALA A 296 -5.23 -2.36 -3.61
N ALA A 297 -6.13 -2.83 -2.76
CA ALA A 297 -7.54 -2.95 -3.09
C ALA A 297 -8.23 -1.64 -2.72
N LEU A 298 -8.75 -0.93 -3.73
CA LEU A 298 -9.42 0.35 -3.59
C LEU A 298 -10.93 0.11 -3.58
N LYS A 299 -11.57 0.31 -2.43
CA LYS A 299 -13.02 0.25 -2.26
C LYS A 299 -13.64 1.62 -2.53
N ILE A 300 -14.64 1.68 -3.41
CA ILE A 300 -15.41 2.89 -3.75
C ILE A 300 -16.91 2.57 -3.64
N PRO A 301 -17.76 3.40 -3.01
CA PRO A 301 -19.17 3.08 -2.83
C PRO A 301 -19.87 2.84 -4.18
N LYS A 302 -20.66 1.76 -4.28
CA LYS A 302 -21.33 1.38 -5.55
C LYS A 302 -22.32 2.42 -6.03
N GLU A 303 -22.97 3.12 -5.08
CA GLU A 303 -23.94 4.17 -5.38
C GLU A 303 -23.33 5.26 -6.28
N ILE A 304 -22.03 5.51 -6.14
CA ILE A 304 -21.32 6.55 -6.89
C ILE A 304 -20.36 5.99 -7.94
N CYS A 305 -20.19 4.67 -8.02
CA CYS A 305 -19.26 4.02 -8.92
C CYS A 305 -19.97 2.88 -9.66
N LEU A 306 -20.40 3.19 -10.88
CA LEU A 306 -21.06 2.25 -11.77
C LEU A 306 -20.02 1.60 -12.68
N VAL A 307 -19.95 0.27 -12.66
CA VAL A 307 -19.07 -0.53 -13.51
C VAL A 307 -19.92 -1.27 -14.53
N ASN A 308 -19.66 -1.05 -15.82
CA ASN A 308 -20.31 -1.78 -16.92
C ASN A 308 -19.26 -2.32 -17.88
N GLY A 309 -18.95 -3.61 -17.74
CA GLY A 309 -17.78 -4.20 -18.38
C GLY A 309 -16.51 -3.44 -17.98
N ALA A 310 -15.68 -3.09 -18.96
CA ALA A 310 -14.41 -2.40 -18.73
C ALA A 310 -14.56 -0.87 -18.49
N ASN A 311 -15.79 -0.35 -18.46
CA ASN A 311 -16.05 1.08 -18.30
C ASN A 311 -16.49 1.40 -16.87
N ILE A 312 -15.92 2.47 -16.30
CA ILE A 312 -16.30 3.01 -15.00
C ILE A 312 -16.97 4.37 -15.22
N ARG A 313 -18.07 4.61 -14.53
CA ARG A 313 -18.69 5.93 -14.42
C ARG A 313 -18.82 6.32 -12.96
N PHE A 314 -18.37 7.53 -12.65
CA PHE A 314 -18.52 8.13 -11.33
C PHE A 314 -19.73 9.08 -11.29
N LEU A 315 -20.39 9.12 -10.14
CA LEU A 315 -21.46 10.06 -9.81
C LEU A 315 -21.04 10.88 -8.59
N THR A 316 -21.69 12.04 -8.38
CA THR A 316 -21.43 12.91 -7.22
C THR A 316 -21.78 12.19 -5.92
N ALA A 317 -20.89 12.27 -4.93
CA ALA A 317 -21.09 11.61 -3.65
C ALA A 317 -22.16 12.30 -2.78
N GLY A 318 -23.18 11.55 -2.38
CA GLY A 318 -24.17 11.95 -1.38
C GLY A 318 -23.75 11.63 0.07
N GLU A 319 -24.55 12.09 1.04
CA GLU A 319 -24.29 11.89 2.47
C GLU A 319 -24.23 10.41 2.89
N ILE A 320 -25.06 9.56 2.27
CA ILE A 320 -25.11 8.12 2.55
C ILE A 320 -23.75 7.45 2.26
N SER A 321 -23.18 7.76 1.10
CA SER A 321 -21.88 7.24 0.68
C SER A 321 -20.73 7.67 1.61
N LYS A 322 -20.79 8.89 2.17
CA LYS A 322 -19.80 9.38 3.14
C LYS A 322 -19.91 8.63 4.48
N LYS A 323 -21.13 8.46 4.99
CA LYS A 323 -21.39 7.74 6.25
C LYS A 323 -20.96 6.28 6.20
N LEU A 324 -21.23 5.58 5.08
CA LEU A 324 -20.81 4.20 4.87
C LEU A 324 -19.28 4.02 4.98
N ILE A 325 -18.51 4.97 4.44
CA ILE A 325 -17.05 4.95 4.54
C ILE A 325 -16.57 5.24 5.95
N GLU A 326 -17.14 6.24 6.63
CA GLU A 326 -16.75 6.57 8.01
C GLU A 326 -16.92 5.38 8.95
N GLU A 327 -18.01 4.63 8.79
CA GLU A 327 -18.31 3.44 9.56
C GLU A 327 -17.31 2.29 9.32
N GLU A 328 -17.08 1.92 8.05
CA GLU A 328 -16.09 0.89 7.67
C GLU A 328 -14.68 1.29 8.13
N VAL A 329 -14.29 2.56 7.94
CA VAL A 329 -12.99 3.09 8.36
C VAL A 329 -12.80 3.04 9.87
N SER A 330 -13.87 3.25 10.66
CA SER A 330 -13.81 3.15 12.12
C SER A 330 -13.40 1.74 12.57
N ILE A 331 -13.98 0.71 11.97
CA ILE A 331 -13.60 -0.68 12.26
C ILE A 331 -12.19 -0.97 11.75
N LEU A 332 -11.88 -0.60 10.50
CA LEU A 332 -10.57 -0.86 9.89
C LEU A 332 -9.40 -0.24 10.68
N LYS A 333 -9.59 0.94 11.27
CA LYS A 333 -8.59 1.55 12.16
C LYS A 333 -8.37 0.73 13.43
N LYS A 334 -9.44 0.23 14.05
CA LYS A 334 -9.34 -0.62 15.26
C LYS A 334 -8.74 -1.99 14.95
N THR A 335 -9.10 -2.61 13.83
CA THR A 335 -8.50 -3.88 13.41
C THR A 335 -7.04 -3.72 13.05
N LYS A 336 -6.64 -2.57 12.46
CA LYS A 336 -5.25 -2.21 12.25
C LYS A 336 -4.48 -2.09 13.57
N GLU A 337 -5.05 -1.43 14.58
CA GLU A 337 -4.45 -1.36 15.92
C GLU A 337 -4.22 -2.75 16.52
N ILE A 338 -5.19 -3.67 16.41
CA ILE A 338 -5.00 -5.07 16.86
C ILE A 338 -3.89 -5.75 16.06
N ARG A 339 -3.92 -5.64 14.74
CA ARG A 339 -2.90 -6.22 13.85
C ARG A 339 -1.50 -5.75 14.26
N GLU A 340 -1.33 -4.48 14.58
CA GLU A 340 -0.06 -3.87 14.96
C GLU A 340 0.37 -4.24 16.39
N THR A 341 -0.54 -4.16 17.36
CA THR A 341 -0.22 -4.39 18.78
C THR A 341 -0.08 -5.87 19.12
N GLU A 342 -0.96 -6.72 18.60
CA GLU A 342 -0.99 -8.16 18.85
C GLU A 342 -0.23 -8.97 17.78
N HIS A 343 0.30 -8.29 16.76
CA HIS A 343 1.02 -8.90 15.65
C HIS A 343 0.18 -9.95 14.89
N ILE A 344 -1.12 -9.73 14.71
CA ILE A 344 -2.03 -10.68 14.05
C ILE A 344 -2.17 -10.32 12.57
N LEU A 345 -1.45 -11.03 11.70
CA LEU A 345 -1.39 -10.76 10.26
C LEU A 345 -2.62 -11.24 9.48
N HIS A 346 -3.61 -11.79 10.17
CA HIS A 346 -4.83 -12.35 9.59
C HIS A 346 -6.00 -11.36 9.52
N LEU A 347 -5.79 -10.09 9.87
CA LEU A 347 -6.73 -8.99 9.61
C LEU A 347 -6.26 -8.20 8.40
N VAL A 348 -7.17 -7.81 7.49
CA VAL A 348 -6.81 -6.97 6.35
C VAL A 348 -6.15 -5.67 6.80
N ASP A 349 -5.00 -5.34 6.19
CA ASP A 349 -4.30 -4.09 6.52
C ASP A 349 -5.00 -2.88 5.90
N PHE A 350 -5.09 -1.79 6.66
CA PHE A 350 -5.72 -0.54 6.26
C PHE A 350 -4.64 0.50 5.94
N TYR A 351 -4.63 0.98 4.69
CA TYR A 351 -3.64 1.96 4.26
C TYR A 351 -4.11 3.38 4.53
N GLU A 352 -5.24 3.76 3.93
CA GLU A 352 -5.82 5.10 4.07
C GLU A 352 -7.26 5.15 3.56
N SER A 353 -7.94 6.25 3.85
CA SER A 353 -9.23 6.62 3.30
C SER A 353 -9.29 8.14 3.17
N ASP A 354 -9.91 8.65 2.11
CA ASP A 354 -10.11 10.08 1.93
C ASP A 354 -11.22 10.35 0.91
N ILE A 355 -11.54 11.63 0.67
CA ILE A 355 -12.34 12.11 -0.46
C ILE A 355 -11.40 12.72 -1.49
N ALA A 356 -11.37 12.14 -2.70
CA ALA A 356 -10.43 12.55 -3.74
C ALA A 356 -11.13 13.17 -4.94
N ASP A 357 -10.56 14.24 -5.48
CA ASP A 357 -10.97 14.80 -6.76
C ASP A 357 -10.55 13.90 -7.92
N VAL A 358 -11.52 13.36 -8.65
CA VAL A 358 -11.31 12.52 -9.82
C VAL A 358 -11.76 13.27 -11.07
N ARG A 359 -10.80 13.56 -11.96
CA ARG A 359 -11.07 14.20 -13.24
C ARG A 359 -11.68 13.20 -14.21
N THR A 360 -12.88 13.50 -14.68
CA THR A 360 -13.57 12.76 -15.76
C THR A 360 -13.46 13.53 -17.09
N ALA A 361 -14.07 13.02 -18.15
CA ALA A 361 -14.11 13.71 -19.45
C ALA A 361 -14.95 15.01 -19.41
N MET A 362 -15.91 15.13 -18.49
CA MET A 362 -16.86 16.24 -18.44
C MET A 362 -16.74 17.11 -17.18
N ASP A 363 -16.25 16.56 -16.07
CA ASP A 363 -16.24 17.23 -14.76
C ASP A 363 -15.16 16.66 -13.83
N THR A 364 -14.91 17.34 -12.70
CA THR A 364 -14.15 16.82 -11.56
C THR A 364 -15.13 16.41 -10.47
N ILE A 365 -15.06 15.16 -10.02
CA ILE A 365 -16.02 14.59 -9.06
C ILE A 365 -15.27 14.16 -7.80
N GLU A 366 -15.79 14.54 -6.63
CA GLU A 366 -15.30 14.06 -5.34
C GLU A 366 -15.70 12.60 -5.12
N ILE A 367 -14.71 11.73 -4.96
CA ILE A 367 -14.88 10.30 -4.76
C ILE A 367 -14.29 9.88 -3.41
N PRO A 368 -15.14 9.55 -2.42
CA PRO A 368 -14.68 8.93 -1.20
C PRO A 368 -14.22 7.49 -1.49
N TYR A 369 -13.10 7.10 -0.91
CA TYR A 369 -12.49 5.78 -1.12
C TYR A 369 -11.84 5.23 0.14
N ILE A 370 -11.58 3.92 0.13
CA ILE A 370 -10.79 3.22 1.15
C ILE A 370 -9.72 2.39 0.41
N ALA A 371 -8.45 2.59 0.74
CA ALA A 371 -7.34 1.78 0.27
C ALA A 371 -6.93 0.78 1.34
N ILE A 372 -6.98 -0.52 1.01
CA ILE A 372 -6.60 -1.62 1.90
C ILE A 372 -5.64 -2.59 1.21
N GLN A 373 -5.12 -3.54 1.99
CA GLN A 373 -4.26 -4.61 1.50
C GLN A 373 -4.83 -5.32 0.28
N TYR A 374 -4.04 -5.43 -0.78
CA TYR A 374 -4.33 -6.31 -1.90
C TYR A 374 -3.80 -7.73 -1.60
N CYS A 375 -4.68 -8.72 -1.75
CA CYS A 375 -4.36 -10.14 -1.56
C CYS A 375 -4.30 -10.85 -2.92
N PRO A 376 -3.09 -11.05 -3.50
CA PRO A 376 -2.95 -11.44 -4.91
C PRO A 376 -3.32 -12.89 -5.22
N LYS A 377 -3.50 -13.73 -4.20
CA LYS A 377 -3.79 -15.16 -4.37
C LYS A 377 -5.28 -15.49 -4.30
N GLY A 378 -6.14 -14.47 -4.27
CA GLY A 378 -7.59 -14.62 -4.27
C GLY A 378 -8.16 -14.93 -2.88
N SER A 379 -9.36 -15.47 -2.88
CA SER A 379 -10.13 -15.87 -1.70
C SER A 379 -10.09 -17.39 -1.48
N LEU A 380 -10.50 -17.86 -0.31
CA LEU A 380 -10.69 -19.28 -0.07
C LEU A 380 -11.79 -19.88 -0.95
N LYS A 381 -12.77 -19.08 -1.40
CA LYS A 381 -13.74 -19.53 -2.43
C LYS A 381 -13.04 -19.93 -3.72
N ASP A 382 -12.13 -19.10 -4.22
CA ASP A 382 -11.40 -19.38 -5.48
C ASP A 382 -10.58 -20.68 -5.39
N VAL A 383 -10.11 -21.02 -4.19
CA VAL A 383 -9.41 -22.28 -3.92
C VAL A 383 -10.39 -23.45 -3.84
N ALA A 384 -11.47 -23.30 -3.07
CA ALA A 384 -12.46 -24.33 -2.82
C ALA A 384 -13.29 -24.70 -4.08
N GLU A 385 -13.43 -23.77 -5.04
CA GLU A 385 -14.00 -24.05 -6.36
C GLU A 385 -13.12 -24.99 -7.21
N GLN A 386 -11.81 -25.04 -6.93
CA GLN A 386 -10.85 -25.80 -7.72
C GLN A 386 -10.41 -27.10 -7.07
N ARG A 387 -10.34 -27.10 -5.73
CA ARG A 387 -9.94 -28.27 -4.95
C ARG A 387 -10.46 -28.18 -3.52
N VAL A 388 -10.64 -29.34 -2.91
CA VAL A 388 -10.72 -29.43 -1.45
C VAL A 388 -9.33 -29.21 -0.83
N LEU A 389 -9.33 -28.68 0.39
CA LEU A 389 -8.16 -28.57 1.24
C LEU A 389 -8.02 -29.86 2.05
N SER A 390 -6.78 -30.16 2.42
CA SER A 390 -6.55 -31.19 3.43
C SER A 390 -7.15 -30.75 4.77
N ILE A 391 -7.53 -31.72 5.59
CA ILE A 391 -8.08 -31.49 6.93
C ILE A 391 -7.17 -30.57 7.74
N ARG A 392 -5.85 -30.82 7.68
CA ARG A 392 -4.85 -30.01 8.37
C ARG A 392 -4.88 -28.55 7.95
N GLU A 393 -4.90 -28.29 6.65
CA GLU A 393 -4.97 -26.93 6.12
C GLU A 393 -6.25 -26.22 6.57
N ALA A 394 -7.40 -26.90 6.46
CA ALA A 394 -8.68 -26.34 6.83
C ALA A 394 -8.77 -26.03 8.34
N LEU A 395 -8.20 -26.89 9.19
CA LEU A 395 -8.06 -26.63 10.62
C LEU A 395 -7.13 -25.44 10.91
N ILE A 396 -6.02 -25.29 10.18
CA ILE A 396 -5.13 -24.11 10.31
C ILE A 396 -5.88 -22.83 9.91
N VAL A 397 -6.67 -22.86 8.83
CA VAL A 397 -7.53 -21.72 8.45
C VAL A 397 -8.50 -21.37 9.59
N ALA A 398 -9.24 -22.36 10.10
CA ALA A 398 -10.20 -22.15 11.18
C ALA A 398 -9.51 -21.59 12.44
N LEU A 399 -8.32 -22.09 12.77
CA LEU A 399 -7.52 -21.59 13.88
C LEU A 399 -7.10 -20.13 13.68
N GLN A 400 -6.52 -19.80 12.51
CA GLN A 400 -6.03 -18.45 12.19
C GLN A 400 -7.17 -17.42 12.20
N VAL A 401 -8.31 -17.76 11.61
CA VAL A 401 -9.50 -16.89 11.58
C VAL A 401 -10.15 -16.79 12.95
N GLY A 402 -10.36 -17.91 13.65
CA GLY A 402 -11.02 -17.93 14.95
C GLY A 402 -10.23 -17.20 16.04
N LYS A 403 -8.89 -17.39 16.11
CA LYS A 403 -8.02 -16.64 17.04
C LYS A 403 -8.01 -15.14 16.75
N THR A 404 -8.13 -14.77 15.48
CA THR A 404 -8.25 -13.37 15.07
C THR A 404 -9.55 -12.75 15.55
N LEU A 405 -10.67 -13.47 15.38
CA LEU A 405 -11.98 -13.05 15.85
C LEU A 405 -12.05 -12.93 17.37
N GLU A 406 -11.51 -13.93 18.10
CA GLU A 406 -11.39 -13.92 19.56
C GLU A 406 -10.75 -12.61 20.05
N LYS A 407 -9.66 -12.18 19.42
CA LYS A 407 -8.95 -10.94 19.75
C LYS A 407 -9.75 -9.68 19.44
N CYS A 408 -10.51 -9.67 18.34
CA CYS A 408 -11.42 -8.57 18.03
C CYS A 408 -12.54 -8.43 19.07
N TYR A 409 -13.08 -9.56 19.57
CA TYR A 409 -14.11 -9.55 20.61
C TYR A 409 -13.57 -9.10 21.96
N GLU A 410 -12.40 -9.63 22.38
CA GLU A 410 -11.72 -9.22 23.62
C GLU A 410 -11.49 -7.70 23.67
N ARG A 411 -11.12 -7.10 22.53
CA ARG A 411 -10.90 -5.66 22.37
C ARG A 411 -12.17 -4.87 22.10
N SER A 412 -13.34 -5.51 22.11
CA SER A 412 -14.65 -4.90 21.85
C SER A 412 -14.69 -4.08 20.55
N VAL A 413 -14.01 -4.56 19.51
CA VAL A 413 -14.08 -3.91 18.18
C VAL A 413 -15.50 -4.07 17.61
N PHE A 414 -16.06 -5.27 17.76
CA PHE A 414 -17.43 -5.65 17.43
C PHE A 414 -17.85 -6.86 18.28
N MET A 415 -19.16 -7.13 18.38
CA MET A 415 -19.70 -8.30 19.12
C MET A 415 -19.72 -9.57 18.28
N LYS A 416 -19.87 -9.42 16.96
CA LYS A 416 -19.70 -10.45 15.93
C LYS A 416 -19.30 -9.80 14.60
N HIS A 417 -18.66 -10.56 13.73
CA HIS A 417 -18.37 -10.18 12.35
C HIS A 417 -19.61 -10.31 11.47
N GLY A 418 -20.31 -11.45 11.58
CA GLY A 418 -21.62 -11.69 10.96
C GLY A 418 -21.62 -11.95 9.45
N ASP A 419 -20.45 -12.06 8.81
CA ASP A 419 -20.31 -12.38 7.37
C ASP A 419 -19.05 -13.21 7.10
N ILE A 420 -18.79 -14.19 7.97
CA ILE A 420 -17.69 -15.14 7.77
C ILE A 420 -18.11 -16.13 6.67
N LYS A 421 -17.35 -16.13 5.58
CA LYS A 421 -17.55 -17.01 4.42
C LYS A 421 -16.26 -17.08 3.59
N PRO A 422 -16.07 -18.08 2.71
CA PRO A 422 -14.83 -18.25 1.96
C PRO A 422 -14.46 -17.06 1.07
N GLU A 423 -15.44 -16.27 0.62
CA GLU A 423 -15.26 -15.02 -0.15
C GLU A 423 -14.52 -13.94 0.65
N ASN A 424 -14.77 -13.86 1.96
CA ASN A 424 -14.24 -12.82 2.85
C ASN A 424 -12.95 -13.26 3.57
N ILE A 425 -12.44 -14.44 3.25
CA ILE A 425 -11.16 -14.93 3.75
C ILE A 425 -10.19 -14.97 2.56
N LEU A 426 -9.40 -13.90 2.44
CA LEU A 426 -8.44 -13.70 1.36
C LEU A 426 -7.11 -14.40 1.64
N ILE A 427 -6.26 -14.51 0.61
CA ILE A 427 -4.94 -15.13 0.69
C ILE A 427 -3.88 -14.10 0.26
N ASP A 428 -3.01 -13.74 1.19
CA ASP A 428 -1.94 -12.78 0.92
C ASP A 428 -0.81 -13.37 0.06
N ASN A 429 0.18 -12.54 -0.26
CA ASN A 429 1.30 -12.94 -1.12
C ASN A 429 2.12 -14.09 -0.54
N GLU A 430 2.19 -14.22 0.78
CA GLU A 430 2.96 -15.25 1.44
C GLU A 430 2.17 -16.55 1.59
N GLY A 431 0.84 -16.53 1.43
CA GLY A 431 -0.03 -17.70 1.60
C GLY A 431 -0.68 -17.79 2.97
N ARG A 432 -0.82 -16.67 3.67
CA ARG A 432 -1.59 -16.56 4.92
C ARG A 432 -3.01 -16.16 4.60
N VAL A 433 -3.96 -16.62 5.42
CA VAL A 433 -5.34 -16.14 5.31
C VAL A 433 -5.50 -14.76 5.94
N VAL A 434 -6.32 -13.92 5.32
CA VAL A 434 -6.58 -12.54 5.74
C VAL A 434 -8.08 -12.32 5.72
N LEU A 435 -8.66 -12.08 6.89
CA LEU A 435 -10.06 -11.75 7.07
C LEU A 435 -10.33 -10.32 6.61
N THR A 436 -11.38 -10.14 5.81
CA THR A 436 -11.84 -8.85 5.31
C THR A 436 -13.35 -8.71 5.44
N ASP A 437 -13.84 -7.54 5.04
CA ASP A 437 -15.26 -7.21 4.92
C ASP A 437 -16.07 -7.25 6.24
N PHE A 438 -15.80 -6.26 7.11
CA PHE A 438 -16.47 -6.10 8.40
C PHE A 438 -17.85 -5.41 8.30
N GLN A 439 -18.44 -5.33 7.11
CA GLN A 439 -19.65 -4.54 6.86
C GLN A 439 -20.87 -5.03 7.65
N THR A 440 -20.96 -6.31 8.00
CA THR A 440 -22.10 -6.83 8.79
C THR A 440 -22.00 -6.53 10.28
N ALA A 441 -20.80 -6.29 10.82
CA ALA A 441 -20.62 -5.75 12.17
C ALA A 441 -21.23 -4.33 12.31
N LEU A 442 -21.36 -3.60 11.21
CA LEU A 442 -22.01 -2.28 11.16
C LEU A 442 -23.55 -2.36 11.18
N ARG A 443 -24.13 -3.47 10.69
CA ARG A 443 -25.59 -3.64 10.52
C ARG A 443 -26.37 -3.66 11.84
N GLU A 444 -25.77 -4.11 12.94
CA GLU A 444 -26.44 -4.12 14.25
C GLU A 444 -26.75 -2.70 14.77
N ARG A 445 -26.10 -1.66 14.25
CA ARG A 445 -26.33 -0.26 14.66
C ARG A 445 -27.46 0.45 13.90
N LEU A 446 -27.94 -0.06 12.76
CA LEU A 446 -28.80 0.72 11.85
C LEU A 446 -30.24 0.19 11.63
N THR A 447 -30.58 -1.00 12.15
CA THR A 447 -31.92 -1.65 12.05
C THR A 447 -32.49 -1.91 10.64
N GLN A 448 -32.90 -3.18 10.45
CA GLN A 448 -33.94 -3.71 9.55
C GLN A 448 -33.93 -3.30 8.06
N ASN A 449 -33.00 -3.87 7.29
CA ASN A 449 -33.32 -4.42 5.96
C ASN A 449 -32.30 -5.52 5.62
N ILE A 450 -32.71 -6.76 5.92
CA ILE A 450 -31.96 -8.01 5.78
C ILE A 450 -31.91 -8.37 4.28
N VAL A 451 -31.10 -7.67 3.49
CA VAL A 451 -30.83 -8.01 2.09
C VAL A 451 -29.33 -8.32 1.96
N GLY A 452 -28.98 -9.54 1.51
CA GLY A 452 -27.60 -9.90 1.15
C GLY A 452 -26.88 -10.92 2.04
N PHE A 453 -27.55 -11.61 2.97
CA PHE A 453 -26.92 -12.77 3.62
C PHE A 453 -26.74 -13.91 2.63
N THR A 454 -25.62 -14.61 2.71
CA THR A 454 -25.48 -15.92 2.08
C THR A 454 -26.11 -16.94 3.04
N PRO A 455 -27.32 -17.48 2.75
CA PRO A 455 -28.14 -18.18 3.74
C PRO A 455 -27.43 -19.33 4.44
N HIS A 456 -26.48 -19.96 3.74
CA HIS A 456 -25.72 -21.11 4.23
C HIS A 456 -24.79 -20.80 5.43
N TYR A 457 -24.34 -19.55 5.59
CA TYR A 457 -23.39 -19.13 6.62
C TYR A 457 -24.03 -18.30 7.74
N TYR A 458 -25.33 -18.02 7.64
CA TYR A 458 -26.04 -17.19 8.61
C TYR A 458 -26.49 -17.99 9.84
N HIS A 459 -26.35 -17.39 11.02
CA HIS A 459 -26.91 -17.89 12.27
C HIS A 459 -27.52 -16.72 13.06
N PRO A 460 -28.69 -16.90 13.70
CA PRO A 460 -29.42 -15.80 14.35
C PRO A 460 -28.83 -15.34 15.69
N ALA A 461 -27.80 -16.02 16.22
CA ALA A 461 -27.18 -15.64 17.50
C ALA A 461 -26.72 -14.17 17.50
N PRO A 462 -26.97 -13.43 18.60
CA PRO A 462 -26.59 -12.02 18.70
C PRO A 462 -25.10 -11.81 19.02
N ASP A 463 -24.37 -12.89 19.29
CA ASP A 463 -22.98 -12.88 19.78
C ASP A 463 -22.04 -13.68 18.86
N SER A 464 -20.80 -13.89 19.32
CA SER A 464 -19.74 -14.58 18.58
C SER A 464 -20.08 -16.03 18.18
N ARG A 465 -21.12 -16.67 18.77
CA ARG A 465 -21.58 -18.00 18.33
C ARG A 465 -22.05 -17.99 16.88
N ALA A 466 -22.53 -16.85 16.37
CA ALA A 466 -22.88 -16.74 14.95
C ALA A 466 -21.66 -16.91 14.04
N ASP A 467 -20.50 -16.38 14.44
CA ASP A 467 -19.26 -16.53 13.70
C ASP A 467 -18.66 -17.94 13.86
N VAL A 468 -18.87 -18.60 15.01
CA VAL A 468 -18.52 -20.02 15.20
C VAL A 468 -19.30 -20.91 14.23
N TYR A 469 -20.61 -20.69 14.09
CA TYR A 469 -21.43 -21.39 13.10
C TYR A 469 -20.89 -21.20 11.68
N ALA A 470 -20.65 -19.94 11.31
CA ALA A 470 -20.17 -19.59 9.99
C ALA A 470 -18.77 -20.17 9.70
N LEU A 471 -17.87 -20.18 10.69
CA LEU A 471 -16.55 -20.79 10.58
C LEU A 471 -16.61 -22.32 10.52
N GLY A 472 -17.54 -22.96 11.24
CA GLY A 472 -17.84 -24.39 11.11
C GLY A 472 -18.36 -24.75 9.72
N ARG A 473 -19.18 -23.88 9.11
CA ARG A 473 -19.62 -24.00 7.72
C ARG A 473 -18.45 -23.83 6.73
N VAL A 474 -17.60 -22.82 6.92
CA VAL A 474 -16.37 -22.66 6.12
C VAL A 474 -15.49 -23.91 6.21
N LEU A 475 -15.24 -24.43 7.42
CA LEU A 475 -14.45 -25.64 7.62
C LEU A 475 -15.03 -26.83 6.84
N PHE A 476 -16.35 -26.98 6.85
CA PHE A 476 -17.07 -27.99 6.06
C PHE A 476 -16.87 -27.80 4.55
N ASP A 477 -17.05 -26.57 4.04
CA ASP A 477 -16.89 -26.27 2.62
C ASP A 477 -15.46 -26.54 2.11
N LEU A 478 -14.45 -26.22 2.93
CA LEU A 478 -13.05 -26.39 2.54
C LEU A 478 -12.65 -27.87 2.35
N VAL A 479 -13.25 -28.78 3.10
CA VAL A 479 -12.87 -30.22 3.10
C VAL A 479 -13.80 -31.11 2.29
N SER A 480 -15.04 -30.66 2.03
CA SER A 480 -16.04 -31.42 1.27
C SER A 480 -16.34 -30.82 -0.12
N GLY A 481 -15.99 -29.56 -0.35
CA GLY A 481 -16.34 -28.80 -1.53
C GLY A 481 -17.45 -27.78 -1.23
N LEU A 482 -17.47 -26.70 -2.01
CA LEU A 482 -18.43 -25.60 -1.80
C LEU A 482 -19.88 -26.06 -1.97
N TYR A 483 -20.73 -25.59 -1.07
CA TYR A 483 -22.20 -25.77 -1.08
C TYR A 483 -22.68 -27.21 -0.87
N GLU A 484 -21.80 -28.14 -0.51
CA GLU A 484 -22.20 -29.48 -0.07
C GLU A 484 -23.06 -29.38 1.20
N ASN A 485 -24.00 -30.29 1.44
CA ASN A 485 -24.84 -30.24 2.65
C ASN A 485 -24.84 -31.54 3.44
N ASP A 486 -24.33 -32.64 2.85
CA ASP A 486 -24.29 -33.93 3.52
C ASP A 486 -23.06 -34.07 4.44
N THR A 487 -23.30 -33.97 5.75
CA THR A 487 -22.26 -34.14 6.78
C THR A 487 -21.77 -35.58 6.92
N ARG A 488 -22.44 -36.56 6.30
CA ARG A 488 -21.97 -37.96 6.29
C ARG A 488 -20.69 -38.13 5.49
N ASN A 489 -20.39 -37.20 4.57
CA ASN A 489 -19.18 -37.21 3.76
C ASN A 489 -17.96 -36.59 4.47
N LEU A 490 -18.12 -36.10 5.71
CA LEU A 490 -17.00 -35.56 6.48
C LEU A 490 -16.08 -36.67 7.01
N PRO A 491 -14.75 -36.46 6.99
CA PRO A 491 -13.82 -37.28 7.76
C PRO A 491 -14.13 -37.24 9.26
N ASP A 492 -14.02 -38.40 9.93
CA ASP A 492 -14.29 -38.55 11.38
C ASP A 492 -13.52 -37.52 12.24
N GLN A 493 -12.30 -37.16 11.81
CA GLN A 493 -11.39 -36.26 12.51
C GLN A 493 -11.93 -34.84 12.74
N ILE A 494 -12.89 -34.39 11.91
CA ILE A 494 -13.46 -33.04 11.99
C ILE A 494 -14.98 -33.04 12.08
N ARG A 495 -15.63 -34.21 11.93
CA ARG A 495 -17.08 -34.33 11.92
C ARG A 495 -17.69 -33.72 13.19
N ASP A 496 -17.18 -34.09 14.35
CA ASP A 496 -17.71 -33.61 15.64
C ASP A 496 -17.59 -32.08 15.76
N ILE A 497 -16.43 -31.52 15.36
CA ILE A 497 -16.18 -30.07 15.39
C ILE A 497 -17.20 -29.34 14.51
N VAL A 498 -17.39 -29.83 13.29
CA VAL A 498 -18.28 -29.20 12.31
C VAL A 498 -19.74 -29.33 12.70
N VAL A 499 -20.16 -30.51 13.17
CA VAL A 499 -21.55 -30.77 13.58
C VAL A 499 -21.93 -29.91 14.77
N GLU A 500 -21.05 -29.80 15.76
CA GLU A 500 -21.29 -28.99 16.96
C GLU A 500 -21.30 -27.50 16.66
N ALA A 501 -20.33 -27.02 15.87
CA ALA A 501 -20.28 -25.63 15.42
C ALA A 501 -21.54 -25.24 14.64
N ARG A 502 -22.11 -26.16 13.86
CA ARG A 502 -23.32 -25.95 13.04
C ARG A 502 -24.62 -26.36 13.73
N SER A 503 -24.62 -26.54 15.05
CA SER A 503 -25.84 -26.86 15.82
C SER A 503 -26.73 -25.63 16.02
N GLU A 504 -27.93 -25.82 16.58
CA GLU A 504 -28.83 -24.71 16.96
C GLU A 504 -28.27 -23.82 18.08
N ASP A 505 -27.35 -24.37 18.89
CA ASP A 505 -26.63 -23.64 19.93
C ASP A 505 -25.12 -23.87 19.77
N PRO A 506 -24.47 -23.15 18.82
CA PRO A 506 -23.03 -23.28 18.60
C PRO A 506 -22.23 -23.01 19.89
N PRO A 507 -21.10 -23.70 20.09
CA PRO A 507 -20.24 -23.46 21.25
C PRO A 507 -19.62 -22.06 21.19
N THR A 508 -19.05 -21.61 22.31
CA THR A 508 -18.26 -20.38 22.32
C THR A 508 -17.01 -20.51 21.43
N MET A 509 -16.48 -19.37 20.98
CA MET A 509 -15.25 -19.34 20.17
C MET A 509 -14.07 -20.03 20.90
N GLU A 510 -13.97 -19.85 22.21
CA GLU A 510 -12.96 -20.49 23.06
C GLU A 510 -13.04 -22.03 22.97
N ILE A 511 -14.22 -22.61 23.22
CA ILE A 511 -14.44 -24.07 23.15
C ILE A 511 -14.20 -24.60 21.73
N PHE A 512 -14.63 -23.86 20.72
CA PHE A 512 -14.39 -24.21 19.33
C PHE A 512 -12.88 -24.28 19.03
N LEU A 513 -12.11 -23.26 19.45
CA LEU A 513 -10.67 -23.19 19.24
C LEU A 513 -9.90 -24.29 19.98
N GLU A 514 -10.28 -24.62 21.22
CA GLU A 514 -9.68 -25.74 21.96
C GLU A 514 -9.81 -27.07 21.19
N LYS A 515 -10.96 -27.30 20.55
CA LYS A 515 -11.19 -28.51 19.74
C LYS A 515 -10.35 -28.51 18.46
N ILE A 516 -10.21 -27.36 17.80
CA ILE A 516 -9.34 -27.21 16.63
C ILE A 516 -7.89 -27.52 17.02
N GLU A 517 -7.38 -26.91 18.09
CA GLU A 517 -6.01 -27.11 18.58
C GLU A 517 -5.74 -28.57 18.93
N LYS A 518 -6.66 -29.21 19.66
CA LYS A 518 -6.54 -30.63 20.03
C LYS A 518 -6.49 -31.56 18.83
N ASN A 519 -7.22 -31.24 17.75
CA ASN A 519 -7.20 -32.07 16.53
C ASN A 519 -5.99 -31.78 15.65
N LEU A 520 -5.49 -30.54 15.61
CA LEU A 520 -4.23 -30.22 14.93
C LEU A 520 -3.03 -30.99 15.51
N LEU A 521 -3.03 -31.30 16.81
CA LEU A 521 -1.99 -32.14 17.42
C LEU A 521 -2.01 -33.61 16.96
N LYS A 522 -3.16 -34.11 16.51
CA LYS A 522 -3.34 -35.50 16.11
C LYS A 522 -3.00 -35.73 14.63
N ILE A 523 -2.89 -34.66 13.85
CA ILE A 523 -2.71 -34.71 12.40
C ILE A 523 -1.27 -34.30 12.10
N HIS A 524 -0.45 -35.31 11.76
CA HIS A 524 0.99 -35.16 11.55
C HIS A 524 1.38 -34.33 10.34
#